data_AF-A0A2A5T292-F1
#
_entry.id   AF-A0A2A5T292-F1
#
_cell.length_a   1.000
_cell.length_b   1.000
_cell.length_c   1.000
_cell.angle_alpha   90.00
_cell.angle_beta   90.00
_cell.angle_gamma   90.00
#
_symmetry.space_group_name_H-M   'P 1'
#
loop_
_entity.id
_entity.type
_entity.pdbx_description
1 polymer ?
#
loop_
_entity_poly.entity_id
_entity_poly.type
_entity_poly.pdbx_seq_one_letter_code
_entity_poly.pdbx_strand_id
1 'polypeptide(L)' 'MGINNLDAVFVDFCQIFLPTWKKHLMSSGFKQRNKPFLLAVSEVITIVIAFHQ' A
#
# COMPACT_ATOMS: atom_id res chain seq x y z
N MET A 1 23.16 11.00 -1.61
CA MET A 1 22.11 10.56 -0.67
C MET A 1 21.46 9.35 -1.31
N GLY A 2 21.91 8.15 -0.96
CA GLY A 2 21.45 6.92 -1.63
C GLY A 2 19.98 6.69 -1.30
N ILE A 3 19.16 6.39 -2.30
CA ILE A 3 17.77 5.99 -2.08
C ILE A 3 17.81 4.72 -1.25
N ASN A 4 17.26 4.78 -0.04
CA ASN A 4 17.19 3.63 0.84
C ASN A 4 16.23 2.64 0.19
N ASN A 5 16.51 1.34 0.22
CA ASN A 5 15.63 0.31 -0.37
C ASN A 5 14.18 0.41 0.17
N LEU A 6 14.02 0.90 1.41
CA LEU A 6 12.73 1.21 2.02
C LEU A 6 11.97 2.34 1.32
N ASP A 7 12.66 3.40 0.88
CA ASP A 7 12.05 4.53 0.17
C ASP A 7 11.55 4.11 -1.21
N ALA A 8 12.28 3.22 -1.89
CA ALA A 8 11.86 2.67 -3.17
C ALA A 8 10.55 1.86 -3.03
N VAL A 9 10.47 0.97 -2.02
CA VAL A 9 9.25 0.19 -1.76
C VAL A 9 8.07 1.09 -1.37
N PHE A 10 8.32 2.14 -0.59
CA PHE A 10 7.28 3.10 -0.23
C PHE A 10 6.73 3.85 -1.45
N VAL A 11 7.61 4.29 -2.35
CA VAL A 11 7.23 4.96 -3.60
C VAL A 11 6.39 4.03 -4.47
N ASP A 12 6.87 2.82 -4.74
CA ASP A 12 6.17 1.86 -5.61
C ASP A 12 4.79 1.48 -5.04
N PHE A 13 4.71 1.25 -3.73
CA PHE A 13 3.43 0.87 -3.13
C PHE A 13 2.44 2.05 -3.07
N CYS A 14 2.87 3.20 -2.60
CA CYS A 14 1.96 4.34 -2.43
C CYS A 14 1.55 4.96 -3.77
N GLN A 15 2.48 5.06 -4.73
CA GLN A 15 2.24 5.74 -6.00
C GLN A 15 1.66 4.83 -7.07
N ILE A 16 2.00 3.52 -7.07
CA ILE A 16 1.59 2.60 -8.13
C ILE A 16 0.53 1.63 -7.62
N PHE A 17 0.77 0.97 -6.49
CA PHE A 17 -0.12 -0.08 -5.99
C PHE A 17 -1.46 0.49 -5.48
N LEU A 18 -1.46 1.49 -4.60
CA LEU A 18 -2.70 2.02 -4.01
C LEU A 18 -3.73 2.51 -5.05
N PRO A 19 -3.36 3.29 -6.09
CA PRO A 19 -4.31 3.70 -7.11
C PRO A 19 -4.84 2.53 -7.93
N THR A 20 -3.97 1.57 -8.27
CA THR A 20 -4.32 0.37 -9.02
C THR A 20 -5.28 -0.51 -8.22
N TRP A 21 -5.02 -0.69 -6.93
CA TRP A 21 -5.89 -1.42 -6.00
C TRP A 21 -7.28 -0.79 -5.89
N LYS A 22 -7.35 0.54 -5.75
CA LYS A 22 -8.64 1.26 -5.75
C LYS A 22 -9.42 1.05 -7.04
N LYS A 23 -8.76 1.12 -8.20
CA LYS A 23 -9.38 0.83 -9.51
C LYS A 23 -9.90 -0.61 -9.58
N HIS A 24 -9.11 -1.57 -9.12
CA HIS A 24 -9.53 -2.96 -9.07
C HIS A 24 -10.76 -3.16 -8.18
N LEU A 25 -10.80 -2.58 -6.97
CA LEU A 25 -11.97 -2.64 -6.08
C LEU A 25 -13.23 -2.08 -6.75
N MET A 26 -13.12 -0.95 -7.44
CA MET A 26 -14.25 -0.36 -8.19
C MET A 26 -14.72 -1.26 -9.34
N SER A 27 -13.80 -1.90 -10.06
CA SER A 27 -14.12 -2.79 -11.18
C SER A 27 -14.62 -4.17 -10.76
N SER A 28 -14.16 -4.68 -9.62
CA SER A 28 -14.44 -6.05 -9.16
C SER A 28 -15.86 -6.21 -8.61
N GLY A 29 -16.60 -5.12 -8.42
CA GLY A 29 -17.94 -5.13 -7.82
C GLY A 29 -17.94 -5.39 -6.30
N PHE A 30 -16.78 -5.69 -5.70
CA PHE A 30 -16.64 -5.86 -4.26
C PHE A 30 -16.80 -4.52 -3.55
N LYS A 31 -17.97 -4.31 -2.94
CA LYS A 31 -18.23 -3.15 -2.08
C LYS A 31 -17.55 -3.35 -0.74
N GLN A 32 -16.33 -2.83 -0.61
CA GLN A 32 -15.62 -2.74 0.66
C GLN A 32 -15.84 -1.35 1.28
N ARG A 33 -16.00 -1.30 2.61
CA ARG A 33 -16.14 -0.03 3.34
C ARG A 33 -14.81 0.73 3.30
N ASN A 34 -14.81 1.93 2.72
CA ASN A 34 -13.66 2.85 2.78
C ASN A 34 -13.57 3.51 4.16
N LYS A 35 -13.17 2.73 5.17
CA LYS A 35 -12.96 3.24 6.54
C LYS A 35 -11.46 3.53 6.73
N PRO A 36 -11.10 4.72 7.24
CA PRO A 36 -9.72 4.96 7.67
C PRO A 36 -9.30 3.90 8.69
N PHE A 37 -8.16 3.28 8.44
CA PHE A 37 -7.50 2.38 9.37
C PHE A 37 -6.81 3.19 10.48
N LEU A 38 -6.52 2.53 11.60
CA LEU A 38 -5.73 3.12 12.67
C LEU A 38 -4.25 3.30 12.28
N LEU A 39 -3.80 2.50 11.31
CA LEU A 39 -2.44 2.50 10.81
C LEU A 39 -2.33 3.31 9.52
N ALA A 40 -1.27 4.09 9.41
CA ALA A 40 -0.85 4.72 8.17
C ALA A 40 -0.40 3.67 7.14
N VAL A 41 -0.42 4.05 5.86
CA VAL A 41 0.03 3.17 4.76
C VAL A 41 1.48 2.74 4.96
N SER A 42 2.35 3.63 5.45
CA SER A 42 3.74 3.32 5.77
C SER A 42 3.85 2.21 6.82
N GLU A 43 3.04 2.25 7.87
CA GLU A 43 3.05 1.23 8.93
C GLU A 43 2.58 -0.13 8.40
N VAL A 44 1.52 -0.13 7.58
CA VAL A 44 1.04 -1.35 6.92
C VAL A 44 2.13 -1.94 6.03
N ILE A 45 2.85 -1.09 5.28
CA ILE A 45 3.94 -1.54 4.42
C ILE A 45 5.11 -2.10 5.20
N THR A 46 5.50 -1.44 6.29
CA THR A 46 6.53 -1.95 7.19
C THR A 46 6.16 -3.32 7.74
N ILE A 47 4.89 -3.54 8.12
CA ILE A 47 4.39 -4.85 8.56
C ILE A 47 4.52 -5.86 7.42
N VAL A 48 4.01 -5.56 6.22
CA VAL A 48 4.08 -6.47 5.08
C VAL A 48 5.52 -6.88 4.78
N ILE A 49 6.46 -5.93 4.71
CA ILE A 49 7.88 -6.21 4.48
C ILE A 49 8.46 -7.09 5.60
N ALA A 50 8.18 -6.75 6.87
CA ALA A 50 8.70 -7.49 8.01
C ALA A 50 8.25 -8.95 8.06
N PHE A 51 7.08 -9.26 7.47
CA PHE A 51 6.51 -10.61 7.43
C PHE A 51 6.57 -11.27 6.04
N HIS A 52 7.19 -10.64 5.05
CA HIS A 52 7.41 -11.24 3.73
C HIS A 52 8.75 -11.98 3.74
N GLN A 53 8.69 -13.30 3.96
CA GLN A 53 9.81 -14.21 3.72
C GLN A 53 10.01 -14.49 2.23
#